data_AF-A0A355DC42-F1
#
_entry.id   AF-A0A355DC42-F1
#
_cell.length_a   1.000
_cell.length_b   1.000
_cell.length_c   1.000
_cell.angle_alpha   90.00
_cell.angle_beta   90.00
_cell.angle_gamma   90.00
#
_symmetry.space_group_name_H-M   'P 1'
#
loop_
_entity.id
_entity.type
_entity.pdbx_description
1 polymer ?
#
loop_
_entity_poly.entity_id
_entity_poly.type
_entity_poly.pdbx_seq_one_letter_code
_entity_poly.pdbx_strand_id
1 'polypeptide(L)'
;MLTTGFKLWIGLCMAAASAAVFAGYTTGGTETGPVSLGWKGGVGDHVTYAVLVMAAAVFALLGLVSIAFRDADAESVAEVLGLD
;
A
#
# COMPACT_ATOMS: atom_id res chain seq x y z
N MET A 1 1.32 -19.38 0.93
CA MET A 1 1.25 -18.67 2.24
C MET A 1 1.66 -17.22 2.02
N LEU A 2 1.13 -16.27 2.79
CA LEU A 2 1.57 -14.87 2.70
C LEU A 2 2.96 -14.72 3.31
N THR A 3 3.93 -14.22 2.53
CA THR A 3 5.33 -14.06 2.95
C THR A 3 5.46 -12.96 4.02
N THR A 4 6.54 -12.99 4.80
CA THR A 4 6.84 -11.94 5.77
C THR A 4 6.99 -10.57 5.09
N GLY A 5 7.62 -10.52 3.90
CA GLY A 5 7.73 -9.30 3.10
C GLY A 5 6.37 -8.73 2.69
N PHE A 6 5.46 -9.57 2.19
CA PHE A 6 4.09 -9.15 1.87
C PHE A 6 3.38 -8.55 3.09
N LYS A 7 3.44 -9.22 4.24
CA LYS A 7 2.78 -8.77 5.47
C LYS A 7 3.30 -7.40 5.94
N LEU A 8 4.62 -7.17 5.86
CA LEU A 8 5.23 -5.89 6.21
C LEU A 8 4.68 -4.75 5.34
N TRP A 9 4.77 -4.89 4.02
CA TRP A 9 4.39 -3.83 3.10
C TRP A 9 2.90 -3.55 3.12
N ILE A 10 2.06 -4.58 3.20
CA ILE A 10 0.61 -4.38 3.35
C ILE A 10 0.27 -3.77 4.72
N GLY A 11 0.99 -4.12 5.78
CA GLY A 11 0.84 -3.48 7.09
C GLY A 11 1.13 -1.98 7.03
N LEU A 12 2.23 -1.57 6.39
CA LEU A 12 2.58 -0.17 6.17
C LEU A 12 1.59 0.55 5.26
N CYS A 13 1.07 -0.12 4.22
CA CYS A 13 0.00 0.41 3.38
C CYS A 13 -1.25 0.75 4.21
N MET A 14 -1.72 -0.18 5.04
CA MET A 14 -2.89 0.04 5.90
C MET A 14 -2.65 1.17 6.91
N ALA A 15 -1.46 1.24 7.50
CA ALA A 15 -1.09 2.33 8.41
C ALA A 15 -1.10 3.70 7.70
N ALA A 16 -0.47 3.79 6.52
CA ALA A 16 -0.42 5.02 5.74
C ALA A 16 -1.81 5.46 5.23
N ALA A 17 -2.63 4.53 4.77
CA ALA A 17 -4.02 4.81 4.36
C ALA A 17 -4.86 5.31 5.54
N SER A 18 -4.74 4.68 6.70
CA SER A 18 -5.43 5.10 7.93
C SER A 18 -4.97 6.50 8.36
N ALA A 19 -3.66 6.77 8.29
CA ALA A 19 -3.09 8.08 8.57
C ALA A 19 -3.59 9.14 7.58
N ALA A 20 -3.71 8.81 6.29
CA ALA A 20 -4.25 9.73 5.28
C ALA A 20 -5.70 10.12 5.59
N VAL A 21 -6.54 9.13 5.91
CA VAL A 21 -7.94 9.37 6.29
C VAL A 21 -8.02 10.23 7.56
N PHE A 22 -7.22 9.90 8.58
CA PHE A 22 -7.14 10.66 9.82
C PHE A 22 -6.68 12.11 9.59
N ALA A 23 -5.61 12.30 8.82
CA ALA A 23 -5.09 13.63 8.48
C ALA A 23 -6.14 14.43 7.71
N GLY A 24 -6.83 13.81 6.75
CA GLY A 24 -7.87 14.49 5.97
C GLY A 24 -9.03 14.96 6.83
N TYR A 25 -9.53 14.12 7.75
CA TYR A 25 -10.63 14.52 8.65
C TYR A 25 -10.21 15.57 9.68
N THR A 26 -8.98 15.52 10.19
CA THR A 26 -8.51 16.48 11.20
C THR A 26 -8.12 17.84 10.61
N THR A 27 -8.02 17.94 9.29
CA THR A 27 -7.63 19.17 8.56
C THR A 27 -8.78 19.78 7.74
N GLY A 28 -10.04 19.43 8.07
CA GLY A 28 -11.22 20.03 7.45
C GLY A 28 -11.73 19.33 6.19
N GLY A 29 -11.34 18.06 5.99
CA GLY A 29 -11.95 17.20 4.98
C GLY A 29 -13.44 16.97 5.24
N THR A 30 -14.21 16.90 4.16
CA THR A 30 -15.67 16.69 4.19
C THR A 30 -16.03 15.21 4.28
N GLU A 31 -17.25 14.91 4.76
CA GLU A 31 -17.83 13.56 4.94
C GLU A 31 -17.11 12.41 4.23
N THR A 32 -17.24 12.30 2.92
CA THR A 32 -16.68 11.21 2.12
C THR A 32 -15.38 11.57 1.40
N GLY A 33 -14.91 12.82 1.49
CA GLY A 33 -13.73 13.31 0.76
C GLY A 33 -12.48 12.48 1.06
N PRO A 34 -12.02 12.39 2.33
CA PRO A 34 -10.82 11.65 2.69
C PRO A 34 -10.85 10.14 2.40
N VAL A 35 -12.03 9.52 2.29
CA VAL A 35 -12.15 8.07 2.00
C VAL A 35 -12.34 7.82 0.50
N SER A 36 -12.93 8.76 -0.23
CA SER A 36 -13.16 8.68 -1.68
C SER A 36 -12.03 9.26 -2.52
N LEU A 37 -10.87 9.54 -1.92
CA LEU A 37 -9.72 10.19 -2.57
C LEU A 37 -10.09 11.54 -3.21
N GLY A 38 -11.02 12.28 -2.60
CA GLY A 38 -11.49 13.58 -3.08
C GLY A 38 -12.57 13.56 -4.16
N TRP A 39 -13.09 12.38 -4.53
CA TRP A 39 -14.18 12.29 -5.52
C TRP A 39 -15.49 12.89 -4.99
N LYS A 40 -15.84 12.61 -3.73
CA LYS A 40 -17.07 13.08 -3.08
C LYS A 40 -16.75 14.08 -1.96
N GLY A 41 -16.11 15.18 -2.33
CA GLY A 41 -15.85 16.33 -1.45
C GLY A 41 -14.37 16.59 -1.16
N GLY A 42 -14.11 17.60 -0.32
CA GLY A 42 -12.75 18.04 0.03
C GLY A 42 -12.02 17.07 0.94
N VAL A 43 -10.69 16.95 0.76
CA VAL A 43 -9.82 16.03 1.52
C VAL A 43 -9.12 16.67 2.72
N GLY A 44 -9.25 17.98 2.94
CA GLY A 44 -8.51 18.72 3.96
C GLY A 44 -7.18 19.25 3.44
N ASP A 45 -6.10 19.11 4.22
CA ASP A 45 -4.74 19.45 3.77
C ASP A 45 -4.29 18.51 2.66
N HIS A 46 -4.31 19.04 1.44
CA HIS A 46 -3.96 18.31 0.22
C HIS A 46 -2.53 17.76 0.21
N VAL A 47 -1.56 18.48 0.80
CA VAL A 47 -0.15 18.06 0.70
C VAL A 47 0.09 16.84 1.57
N THR A 48 -0.27 16.93 2.86
CA THR A 48 -0.13 15.81 3.79
C THR A 48 -0.97 14.61 3.33
N TYR A 49 -2.22 14.84 2.92
CA TYR A 49 -3.11 13.80 2.43
C TYR A 49 -2.53 13.08 1.21
N ALA A 50 -2.10 13.83 0.18
CA ALA A 50 -1.55 13.25 -1.05
C ALA A 50 -0.26 12.46 -0.79
N VAL A 51 0.63 12.95 0.06
CA VAL A 51 1.87 12.23 0.41
C VAL A 51 1.56 10.90 1.10
N LEU A 52 0.62 10.88 2.04
CA LEU A 52 0.23 9.64 2.74
C LEU A 52 -0.48 8.64 1.82
N VAL A 53 -1.35 9.12 0.91
CA VAL A 53 -1.99 8.27 -0.11
C VAL A 53 -0.95 7.69 -1.07
N MET A 54 0.01 8.49 -1.53
CA MET A 54 1.09 8.02 -2.41
C MET A 54 1.98 7.00 -1.70
N ALA A 55 2.32 7.23 -0.43
CA ALA A 55 3.06 6.26 0.38
C ALA A 55 2.28 4.94 0.50
N ALA A 56 0.96 4.99 0.78
CA ALA A 56 0.12 3.81 0.81
C ALA A 56 0.13 3.06 -0.53
N ALA A 57 0.03 3.77 -1.66
CA ALA A 57 0.09 3.18 -2.99
C ALA A 57 1.45 2.50 -3.27
N VAL A 58 2.56 3.13 -2.89
CA VAL A 58 3.90 2.54 -3.02
C VAL A 58 4.03 1.28 -2.17
N PHE A 59 3.57 1.31 -0.91
CA PHE A 59 3.59 0.13 -0.05
C PHE A 59 2.71 -0.99 -0.58
N ALA A 60 1.53 -0.68 -1.13
CA ALA A 60 0.68 -1.66 -1.79
C ALA A 60 1.43 -2.31 -2.97
N LEU A 61 2.09 -1.52 -3.81
CA LEU A 61 2.89 -2.03 -4.93
C LEU A 61 4.03 -2.95 -4.46
N LEU A 62 4.79 -2.54 -3.43
CA LEU A 62 5.86 -3.36 -2.87
C LEU A 62 5.34 -4.67 -2.28
N GLY A 63 4.17 -4.65 -1.63
CA GLY A 63 3.47 -5.84 -1.16
C GLY A 63 3.13 -6.78 -2.32
N LEU A 64 2.50 -6.24 -3.38
CA LEU A 64 2.15 -7.02 -4.57
C LEU A 64 3.38 -7.64 -5.26
N VAL A 65 4.48 -6.88 -5.40
CA VAL A 65 5.74 -7.39 -5.95
C VAL A 65 6.29 -8.52 -5.07
N SER A 66 6.28 -8.34 -3.75
CA SER A 66 6.80 -9.33 -2.78
C SER A 66 6.06 -10.67 -2.82
N ILE A 67 4.78 -10.68 -3.21
CA ILE A 67 4.02 -11.93 -3.36
C ILE A 67 4.07 -12.47 -4.79
N ALA A 68 4.12 -11.61 -5.81
CA ALA A 68 4.19 -12.01 -7.21
C ALA A 68 5.50 -12.73 -7.54
N PHE A 69 6.62 -12.26 -6.95
CA PHE A 69 7.95 -12.83 -7.18
C PHE A 69 8.45 -13.67 -6.00
N ARG A 70 7.53 -14.23 -5.21
CA ARG A 70 7.88 -14.98 -3.99
C ARG A 70 8.66 -16.27 -4.25
N ASP A 71 8.55 -16.83 -5.45
CA ASP A 71 9.18 -18.10 -5.88
C ASP A 71 10.13 -17.87 -7.08
N ALA A 72 10.69 -16.66 -7.23
CA ALA A 72 11.49 -16.25 -8.39
C ALA A 72 13.02 -16.36 -8.18
N ASP A 73 13.47 -16.98 -7.09
CA ASP A 73 14.87 -17.24 -6.83
C ASP A 73 15.43 -18.34 -7.74
N ALA A 74 16.74 -18.28 -8.02
CA ALA A 74 17.39 -19.17 -8.97
C ALA A 74 17.29 -20.65 -8.59
N GLU A 75 17.32 -20.96 -7.29
CA GLU A 75 17.22 -22.32 -6.76
C GLU A 75 15.81 -22.89 -6.98
N SER A 76 14.76 -22.16 -6.60
CA SER A 76 13.37 -22.57 -6.84
C SER A 76 13.06 -22.75 -8.33
N VAL A 77 13.65 -21.92 -9.20
CA VAL A 77 13.48 -22.06 -10.66
C VAL A 77 14.25 -23.27 -11.20
N ALA A 78 15.46 -23.53 -10.70
CA ALA A 78 16.27 -24.69 -11.10
C ALA A 78 15.60 -26.01 -10.70
N GLU A 79 15.05 -26.10 -9.49
CA GLU A 79 14.30 -27.26 -8.99
C GLU A 79 13.11 -27.58 -9.90
N VAL A 80 12.32 -26.56 -10.30
CA VAL A 80 11.18 -26.74 -11.22
C VAL A 80 11.62 -27.19 -12.61
N LEU A 81 12.81 -26.77 -13.06
CA LEU A 81 13.38 -27.17 -14.35
C LEU A 81 14.10 -28.53 -14.31
N GLY A 82 14.23 -29.15 -13.13
CA GLY A 82 15.00 -30.38 -12.94
C GLY A 82 16.50 -30.18 -13.16
N LEU A 83 16.99 -28.96 -12.90
CA LEU A 83 18.39 -28.56 -13.03
C LEU A 83 19.04 -28.52 -11.62
N ASP A 84 19.10 -29.66 -10.95
CA ASP A 84 19.88 -29.83 -9.70
C ASP A 84 21.29 -30.39 -9.99
#